data_AF-A0A4S2MY57-F1
#
_entry.id   AF-A0A4S2MY57-F1
#
_cell.length_a   1.000
_cell.length_b   1.000
_cell.length_c   1.000
_cell.angle_alpha   90.00
_cell.angle_beta   90.00
_cell.angle_gamma   90.00
#
_symmetry.space_group_name_H-M   'P 1'
#
loop_
_entity.id
_entity.type
_entity.pdbx_description
1 polymer ?
#
loop_
_entity_poly.entity_id
_entity_poly.type
_entity_poly.pdbx_seq_one_letter_code
_entity_poly.pdbx_strand_id
1 'polypeptide(L)'
;MYVPETATTLTMRLVNGVLFDRQGRIGSIVANRQFQFDGPPAQAGSIYTAGWSLCPDENVLALGDQKLFWQCASGNFNNLYDQKIAEQCSPIFLKIVHFQ
;
A
#
# COMPACT_ATOMS: atom_id res chain seq x y z
N MET A 1 -24.91 -14.74 0.03
CA MET A 1 -24.66 -13.39 0.56
C MET A 1 -23.97 -12.61 -0.54
N TYR A 2 -24.69 -11.71 -1.21
CA TYR A 2 -24.15 -10.89 -2.29
C TYR A 2 -23.45 -9.69 -1.64
N VAL A 3 -22.13 -9.60 -1.75
CA VAL A 3 -21.40 -8.37 -1.42
C VAL A 3 -21.43 -7.54 -2.71
N PRO A 4 -22.21 -6.44 -2.75
CA PRO A 4 -22.24 -5.60 -3.94
C PRO A 4 -20.83 -5.11 -4.25
N GLU A 5 -20.55 -4.90 -5.53
CA GLU A 5 -19.29 -4.41 -6.11
C GLU A 5 -19.03 -2.93 -5.76
N THR A 6 -19.15 -2.61 -4.47
CA THR A 6 -18.84 -1.33 -3.82
C THR A 6 -17.87 -1.53 -2.65
N ALA A 7 -17.20 -2.68 -2.55
CA ALA A 7 -16.13 -2.87 -1.58
C ALA A 7 -14.94 -1.96 -1.94
N THR A 8 -14.90 -0.76 -1.36
CA THR A 8 -13.81 0.25 -1.42
C THR A 8 -12.48 -0.24 -0.83
N THR A 9 -12.32 -1.56 -0.66
CA THR A 9 -11.17 -2.19 -0.01
C THR A 9 -10.17 -2.64 -1.07
N LEU A 10 -8.98 -2.05 -1.01
CA LEU A 10 -7.86 -2.48 -1.83
C LEU A 10 -7.54 -3.96 -1.55
N THR A 11 -7.70 -4.80 -2.57
CA THR A 11 -7.30 -6.21 -2.51
C THR A 11 -5.98 -6.40 -3.22
N MET A 12 -5.07 -7.12 -2.58
CA MET A 12 -3.71 -7.33 -3.09
C MET A 12 -3.29 -8.79 -2.89
N ARG A 13 -2.36 -9.24 -3.72
CA ARG A 13 -1.59 -10.47 -3.52
C ARG A 13 -0.14 -10.11 -3.24
N LEU A 14 0.46 -10.77 -2.26
CA LEU A 14 1.90 -10.70 -2.00
C LEU A 14 2.57 -11.94 -2.58
N VAL A 15 3.50 -11.76 -3.51
CA VAL A 15 4.26 -12.86 -4.13
C VAL A 15 5.75 -12.49 -4.14
N ASN A 16 6.58 -13.29 -3.48
CA ASN A 16 8.03 -13.10 -3.40
C ASN A 16 8.44 -11.66 -3.04
N GLY A 17 7.74 -11.06 -2.06
CA GLY A 17 8.01 -9.70 -1.60
C GLY A 17 7.47 -8.58 -2.50
N VAL A 18 6.71 -8.91 -3.55
CA VAL A 18 6.08 -7.94 -4.46
C VAL A 18 4.57 -7.94 -4.25
N LEU A 19 3.99 -6.76 -4.05
CA LEU A 19 2.54 -6.58 -3.99
C LEU A 19 1.97 -6.36 -5.39
N PHE A 20 0.87 -7.04 -5.67
CA PHE A 20 0.09 -6.81 -6.87
C PHE A 20 -1.37 -6.55 -6.49
N ASP A 21 -1.99 -5.56 -7.10
CA ASP A 21 -3.44 -5.39 -6.98
C ASP A 21 -4.21 -6.38 -7.87
N ARG A 22 -5.55 -6.30 -7.86
CA ARG A 22 -6.42 -7.14 -8.70
C ARG A 22 -6.18 -6.98 -10.20
N GLN A 23 -5.65 -5.84 -10.64
CA GLN A 23 -5.35 -5.55 -12.04
C GLN A 23 -3.95 -6.00 -12.43
N GLY A 24 -3.17 -6.57 -11.50
CA GLY A 24 -1.80 -6.98 -11.74
C GLY A 24 -0.77 -5.84 -11.70
N ARG A 25 -1.18 -4.64 -11.26
CA ARG A 25 -0.28 -3.49 -11.08
C ARG A 25 0.61 -3.71 -9.87
N ILE A 26 1.82 -3.19 -9.92
CA ILE A 26 2.84 -3.37 -8.89
C ILE A 26 2.71 -2.28 -7.81
N GLY A 27 2.53 -2.70 -6.56
CA GLY A 27 2.55 -1.83 -5.39
C GLY A 27 3.96 -1.32 -5.12
N SER A 28 4.15 -0.01 -5.23
CA SER A 28 5.46 0.64 -5.25
C SER A 28 5.48 1.89 -4.38
N ILE A 29 6.63 2.19 -3.79
CA ILE A 29 6.94 3.53 -3.28
C ILE A 29 7.63 4.30 -4.41
N VAL A 30 7.01 5.38 -4.88
CA VAL A 30 7.53 6.20 -5.98
C VAL A 30 8.39 7.37 -5.49
N ALA A 31 9.01 8.11 -6.41
CA ALA A 31 10.00 9.15 -6.11
C ALA A 31 9.51 10.24 -5.14
N ASN A 32 8.21 10.54 -5.13
CA ASN A 32 7.59 11.50 -4.21
C ASN A 32 7.14 10.84 -2.88
N ARG A 33 7.64 9.63 -2.57
CA ARG A 33 7.33 8.82 -1.36
C ARG A 33 5.95 8.20 -1.32
N GLN A 34 5.13 8.40 -2.35
CA GLN A 34 3.77 7.87 -2.39
C GLN A 34 3.77 6.35 -2.57
N PHE A 35 2.93 5.65 -1.80
CA PHE A 35 2.57 4.27 -2.04
C PHE A 35 1.43 4.22 -3.07
N GLN A 36 1.69 3.62 -4.23
CA GLN A 36 0.72 3.52 -5.31
C GLN A 36 0.89 2.23 -6.12
N PHE A 37 -0.05 1.98 -7.03
CA PHE A 37 -0.07 0.81 -7.91
C PHE A 37 -0.02 1.26 -9.37
N ASP A 38 1.00 0.81 -10.11
CA ASP A 38 1.18 1.12 -11.53
C ASP A 38 1.78 -0.09 -12.30
N GLY A 39 1.74 -0.04 -13.61
CA GLY A 39 2.43 -1.01 -14.47
C GLY A 39 1.75 -2.36 -14.62
N PRO A 40 2.50 -3.40 -15.05
CA PRO A 40 3.96 -3.45 -15.24
C PRO A 40 4.48 -2.76 -16.54
N PRO A 41 5.69 -2.17 -16.56
CA PRO A 41 6.60 -1.99 -15.41
C PRO A 41 6.04 -0.96 -14.43
N ALA A 42 6.42 -1.04 -13.15
CA ALA A 42 6.11 0.01 -12.19
C ALA A 42 6.59 1.38 -12.70
N GLN A 43 6.03 2.46 -12.14
CA GLN A 43 6.42 3.82 -12.54
C GLN A 43 7.95 3.98 -12.52
N ALA A 44 8.49 4.55 -13.61
CA ALA A 44 9.91 4.85 -13.70
C ALA A 44 10.38 5.73 -12.52
N GLY A 45 11.51 5.38 -11.92
CA GLY A 45 12.03 6.06 -10.72
C GLY A 45 11.36 5.64 -9.41
N SER A 46 10.64 4.51 -9.39
CA SER A 46 10.19 3.89 -8.14
C SER A 46 11.38 3.57 -7.22
N ILE A 47 11.25 3.92 -5.95
CA ILE A 47 12.26 3.69 -4.90
C ILE A 47 12.20 2.23 -4.44
N TYR A 48 10.98 1.72 -4.24
CA TYR A 48 10.74 0.33 -3.86
C TYR A 48 9.64 -0.27 -4.72
N THR A 49 9.93 -1.43 -5.33
CA THR A 49 8.94 -2.26 -6.05
C THR A 49 8.80 -3.66 -5.44
N ALA A 50 9.58 -3.94 -4.40
CA ALA A 50 9.64 -5.21 -3.68
C ALA A 50 10.09 -4.96 -2.22
N GLY A 51 10.21 -6.02 -1.43
CA GLY A 51 10.57 -5.95 -0.01
C GLY A 51 9.36 -5.86 0.92
N TRP A 52 8.16 -6.06 0.38
CA TRP A 52 6.93 -6.12 1.15
C TRP A 52 6.84 -7.44 1.92
N SER A 53 6.31 -7.39 3.14
CA SER A 53 6.06 -8.55 3.97
C SER A 53 4.80 -8.38 4.81
N LEU A 54 4.27 -9.49 5.32
CA LEU A 54 3.19 -9.47 6.31
C LEU A 54 3.82 -9.63 7.68
N CYS A 55 3.31 -8.91 8.68
CA CYS A 55 3.58 -9.14 10.09
C CYS A 55 2.34 -9.81 10.71
N PRO A 56 2.28 -11.15 10.78
CA PRO A 56 1.06 -11.87 11.13
C PRO A 56 0.56 -11.56 12.54
N ASP A 57 1.49 -11.42 13.50
CA ASP A 57 1.14 -11.16 14.90
C ASP A 57 0.40 -9.83 15.10
N GLU A 58 0.66 -8.86 14.22
CA GLU A 58 0.08 -7.52 14.26
C GLU A 58 -1.01 -7.29 13.19
N ASN A 59 -1.17 -8.24 12.26
CA ASN A 59 -2.00 -8.14 11.05
C ASN A 59 -1.74 -6.85 10.26
N VAL A 60 -0.47 -6.52 10.03
CA VAL A 60 -0.06 -5.32 9.27
C VAL A 60 0.86 -5.67 8.11
N LEU A 61 0.85 -4.81 7.09
CA LEU A 61 1.83 -4.81 6.01
C LEU A 61 3.12 -4.10 6.47
N ALA A 62 4.26 -4.63 6.06
CA ALA A 62 5.56 -4.02 6.27
C ALA A 62 6.34 -3.89 4.95
N LEU A 63 7.28 -2.95 4.93
CA LEU A 63 8.27 -2.76 3.87
C LEU A 63 9.66 -2.83 4.51
N GLY A 64 10.40 -3.92 4.28
CA GLY A 64 11.56 -4.25 5.10
C GLY A 64 11.18 -4.31 6.58
N ASP A 65 11.90 -3.58 7.43
CA ASP A 65 11.62 -3.49 8.88
C ASP A 65 10.56 -2.43 9.23
N GLN A 66 10.10 -1.63 8.26
CA GLN A 66 9.15 -0.55 8.49
C GLN A 66 7.70 -1.04 8.50
N LYS A 67 6.98 -0.76 9.58
CA LYS A 67 5.52 -1.00 9.71
C LYS A 67 4.70 0.29 9.74
N LEU A 68 5.33 1.41 10.07
CA LEU A 68 4.70 2.72 10.16
C LEU A 68 4.65 3.37 8.77
N PHE A 69 3.47 3.79 8.36
CA PHE A 69 3.24 4.56 7.13
C PHE A 69 2.56 5.87 7.48
N TRP A 70 2.31 6.70 6.46
CA TRP A 70 1.69 8.00 6.63
C TRP A 70 0.54 8.16 5.66
N GLN A 71 -0.55 8.77 6.12
CA GLN A 71 -1.65 9.19 5.28
C GLN A 71 -1.75 10.71 5.28
N CYS A 72 -2.01 11.33 4.12
CA CYS A 72 -2.18 12.77 3.99
C CYS A 72 -3.46 13.06 3.21
N ALA A 73 -4.31 13.94 3.76
CA ALA A 73 -5.54 14.35 3.11
C ALA A 73 -5.27 15.04 1.77
N SER A 74 -6.02 14.66 0.74
CA SER A 74 -5.96 15.16 -0.62
C SER A 74 -7.38 15.23 -1.19
N GLY A 75 -8.09 16.32 -0.87
CA GLY A 75 -9.52 16.44 -1.18
C GLY A 75 -10.34 15.45 -0.34
N ASN A 76 -11.09 14.57 -1.01
CA ASN A 76 -12.01 13.62 -0.35
C ASN A 76 -11.37 12.26 -0.02
N PHE A 77 -10.06 12.11 -0.21
CA PHE A 77 -9.33 10.87 0.04
C PHE A 77 -7.97 11.14 0.67
N ASN A 78 -7.31 10.09 1.16
CA ASN A 78 -5.96 10.15 1.68
C ASN A 78 -4.98 9.47 0.73
N ASN A 79 -3.87 10.14 0.44
CA ASN A 79 -2.71 9.50 -0.18
C ASN A 79 -1.85 8.84 0.89
N LEU A 80 -1.23 7.71 0.55
CA LEU A 80 -0.38 6.91 1.44
C LEU A 80 1.09 7.11 1.11
N TYR A 81 1.95 7.13 2.13
CA TYR A 81 3.39 7.38 1.99
C TYR A 81 4.21 6.51 2.93
N ASP A 82 5.46 6.21 2.55
CA ASP A 82 6.43 5.53 3.41
C ASP A 82 7.01 6.45 4.50
N GLN A 83 6.95 7.77 4.33
CA GLN A 83 7.42 8.74 5.31
C GLN A 83 6.51 9.97 5.40
N LYS A 84 6.67 10.76 6.47
CA LYS A 84 5.92 12.02 6.63
C LYS A 84 6.41 13.03 5.59
N ILE A 85 5.54 13.45 4.68
CA ILE A 85 5.88 14.43 3.63
C ILE A 85 5.35 15.84 3.90
N ALA A 86 4.37 15.98 4.80
CA ALA A 86 3.74 17.26 5.12
C ALA A 86 3.14 17.26 6.53
N GLU A 87 2.83 18.44 7.06
CA GLU A 87 2.36 18.60 8.44
C GLU A 87 1.01 17.94 8.69
N GLN A 88 0.11 18.00 7.72
CA GLN A 88 -1.23 17.41 7.79
C GLN A 88 -1.23 15.87 7.76
N CYS A 89 -0.07 15.24 7.53
CA CYS A 89 0.02 13.80 7.47
C CYS A 89 -0.02 13.18 8.86
N SER A 90 -0.78 12.10 9.00
CA SER A 90 -0.91 11.31 10.23
C SER A 90 -0.29 9.92 10.06
N PRO A 91 0.32 9.37 11.13
CA PRO A 91 0.86 8.02 11.10
C PRO A 91 -0.26 6.98 11.01
N ILE A 92 -0.02 5.91 10.27
CA ILE A 92 -0.94 4.78 10.14
C ILE A 92 -0.17 3.45 10.10
N PHE A 93 -0.88 2.37 10.42
CA PHE A 93 -0.46 1.00 10.10
C PHE A 93 -1.42 0.43 9.06
N LEU A 94 -0.88 -0.15 7.99
CA LEU A 94 -1.68 -0.74 6.92
C LEU A 94 -2.19 -2.11 7.38
N LYS A 95 -3.41 -2.12 7.93
CA LYS A 95 -4.05 -3.33 8.44
C LYS A 95 -4.49 -4.24 7.30
N ILE A 96 -4.28 -5.54 7.49
CA ILE A 96 -4.62 -6.56 6.51
C ILE A 96 -5.82 -7.34 7.02
N VAL A 97 -6.80 -7.52 6.14
CA VAL A 97 -7.97 -8.37 6.36
C VAL A 97 -7.94 -9.51 5.35
N HIS A 98 -8.04 -10.74 5.84
CA HIS A 98 -8.11 -11.92 4.99
C HIS A 98 -9.58 -12.18 4.64
N PHE A 99 -9.90 -12.20 3.35
CA PHE A 99 -11.22 -12.64 2.89
C PHE A 99 -11.21 -14.18 2.83
N GLN A 100 -12.15 -14.81 3.54
CA GLN A 100 -12.42 -16.25 3.45
C GLN A 100 -13.21 -16.60 2.19
#